data_AF-A0A946NID4-F1
#
_entry.id   AF-A0A946NID4-F1
#
_cell.length_a   1.000
_cell.length_b   1.000
_cell.length_c   1.000
_cell.angle_alpha   90.00
_cell.angle_beta   90.00
_cell.angle_gamma   90.00
#
_symmetry.space_group_name_H-M   'P 1'
#
loop_
_entity.id
_entity.type
_entity.pdbx_description
1 polymer ?
#
loop_
_entity_poly.entity_id
_entity_poly.type
_entity_poly.pdbx_seq_one_letter_code
_entity_poly.pdbx_strand_id
1 'polypeptide(L)'
;MKKREILVEGLKNNLVKVVFTKVNGDERTMNCTLHDSVLPEPNITETKKKVNPDTISVWDVDNGGWRSFRLDSIKEFRIVEGMKELI
;
A
#
# COMPACT_ATOMS: atom_id res chain seq x y z
N MET A 1 0.81 -17.11 0.53
CA MET A 1 0.99 -16.46 -0.79
C MET A 1 -0.24 -15.65 -1.23
N LYS A 2 -1.47 -16.22 -1.25
CA LYS A 2 -2.70 -15.52 -1.72
C LYS A 2 -2.97 -14.11 -1.14
N LYS A 3 -2.76 -13.87 0.16
CA LYS A 3 -3.07 -12.56 0.80
C LYS A 3 -2.27 -11.38 0.21
N ARG A 4 -0.98 -11.59 -0.07
CA ARG A 4 -0.11 -10.54 -0.62
C ARG A 4 -0.52 -10.18 -2.04
N GLU A 5 -0.71 -11.19 -2.89
CA GLU A 5 -1.08 -11.00 -4.30
C GLU A 5 -2.40 -10.23 -4.41
N ILE A 6 -3.43 -10.66 -3.68
CA ILE A 6 -4.75 -10.00 -3.66
C ILE A 6 -4.63 -8.55 -3.19
N LEU A 7 -3.85 -8.29 -2.13
CA LEU A 7 -3.65 -6.93 -1.63
C LEU A 7 -2.92 -6.04 -2.64
N VAL A 8 -1.83 -6.55 -3.23
CA VAL A 8 -1.05 -5.80 -4.23
C VAL A 8 -1.90 -5.49 -5.46
N GLU A 9 -2.66 -6.47 -5.96
CA GLU A 9 -3.58 -6.28 -7.09
C GLU A 9 -4.68 -5.28 -6.75
N GLY A 10 -5.25 -5.36 -5.55
CA GLY A 10 -6.20 -4.38 -5.04
C GLY A 10 -5.62 -2.96 -5.02
N LEU A 11 -4.40 -2.80 -4.51
CA LEU A 11 -3.71 -1.51 -4.40
C LEU A 11 -3.36 -0.90 -5.76
N LYS A 12 -3.01 -1.71 -6.75
CA LYS A 12 -2.68 -1.23 -8.10
C LYS A 12 -3.87 -0.62 -8.84
N ASN A 13 -5.08 -1.09 -8.54
CA ASN A 13 -6.29 -0.70 -9.26
C ASN A 13 -7.24 0.18 -8.42
N ASN A 14 -7.03 0.27 -7.10
CA ASN A 14 -8.00 0.85 -6.19
C ASN A 14 -7.32 1.66 -5.09
N LEU A 15 -8.13 2.52 -4.46
CA LEU A 15 -7.84 3.02 -3.13
C LEU A 15 -8.23 1.96 -2.10
N VAL A 16 -7.28 1.50 -1.31
CA VAL A 16 -7.47 0.45 -0.31
C VAL A 16 -7.30 1.03 1.08
N LYS A 17 -8.25 0.74 1.97
CA LYS A 17 -8.09 1.01 3.40
C LYS A 17 -7.52 -0.22 4.07
N VAL A 18 -6.42 -0.05 4.79
CA VAL A 18 -5.74 -1.11 5.54
C VAL A 18 -5.77 -0.77 7.03
N VAL A 19 -6.14 -1.75 7.85
CA VAL A 19 -6.06 -1.70 9.30
C VAL A 19 -4.97 -2.67 9.77
N PHE A 20 -3.99 -2.17 10.49
CA PHE A 20 -2.86 -2.98 10.97
C PHE A 20 -2.39 -2.58 12.37
N THR A 21 -1.70 -3.50 13.03
CA THR A 21 -1.10 -3.26 14.35
C THR A 21 0.33 -2.73 14.18
N LYS A 22 0.64 -1.62 14.81
CA LYS A 22 2.01 -1.08 14.88
C LYS A 22 2.89 -1.93 15.81
N VAL A 23 4.20 -1.70 15.73
CA VAL A 23 5.19 -2.35 16.61
C VAL A 23 4.93 -2.03 18.10
N ASN A 24 4.41 -0.85 18.41
CA ASN A 24 4.07 -0.45 19.78
C ASN A 24 2.73 -1.04 20.29
N GLY A 25 2.03 -1.84 19.49
CA GLY A 25 0.75 -2.46 19.85
C GLY A 25 -0.49 -1.66 19.45
N ASP A 26 -0.33 -0.38 19.07
CA ASP A 26 -1.47 0.46 18.67
C ASP A 26 -2.02 0.04 17.31
N GLU A 27 -3.33 0.20 17.13
CA GLU A 27 -3.97 0.03 15.83
C GLU A 27 -3.83 1.30 14.96
N ARG A 28 -3.63 1.11 13.67
CA ARG A 28 -3.67 2.18 12.68
C ARG A 28 -4.53 1.78 11.50
N THR A 29 -5.36 2.73 11.06
CA THR A 29 -6.05 2.72 9.78
C THR A 29 -5.33 3.65 8.81
N MET A 30 -5.14 3.23 7.57
CA MET A 30 -4.48 4.01 6.52
C MET A 30 -5.18 3.78 5.18
N ASN A 31 -5.40 4.85 4.43
CA ASN A 31 -5.80 4.75 3.02
C ASN A 31 -4.55 4.78 2.15
N CYS A 32 -4.40 3.80 1.26
CA CYS A 32 -3.22 3.68 0.43
C CYS A 32 -3.50 3.05 -0.93
N THR A 33 -2.55 3.23 -1.84
CA THR A 33 -2.65 2.76 -3.22
C THR A 33 -1.26 2.58 -3.85
N LEU A 34 -1.23 1.88 -4.99
CA LEU A 34 -0.10 1.71 -5.89
C LEU A 34 -0.51 2.04 -7.34
N HIS A 35 -1.63 2.76 -7.52
CA HIS A 35 -2.11 3.15 -8.84
C HIS A 35 -1.25 4.28 -9.41
N ASP A 36 -0.73 4.09 -10.63
CA ASP A 36 0.28 4.97 -11.24
C ASP A 36 -0.17 6.43 -11.38
N SER A 37 -1.47 6.70 -11.52
CA SER A 37 -2.00 8.07 -11.67
C SER A 37 -1.81 8.99 -10.46
N VAL A 38 -1.56 8.43 -9.27
CA VAL A 38 -1.39 9.20 -8.02
C VAL A 38 0.00 9.03 -7.40
N LEU A 39 0.81 8.14 -7.95
CA LEU A 39 2.18 7.95 -7.49
C LEU A 39 3.03 9.15 -7.92
N PRO A 40 3.98 9.59 -7.07
CA PRO A 40 4.95 10.58 -7.50
C PRO A 40 5.81 10.03 -8.64
N GLU A 41 6.33 10.91 -9.48
CA GLU A 41 7.26 10.51 -10.54
C GLU A 41 8.44 9.71 -9.95
N PRO A 42 8.83 8.60 -10.59
CA PRO A 42 9.92 7.77 -10.10
C PRO A 42 11.22 8.57 -10.12
N ASN A 43 11.83 8.75 -8.95
CA ASN A 43 13.17 9.32 -8.88
C ASN A 43 14.16 8.29 -9.43
N ILE A 44 14.79 8.60 -10.56
CA ILE A 44 15.66 7.68 -11.35
C ILE A 44 16.91 7.23 -10.55
N THR A 45 17.12 7.74 -9.33
CA THR A 45 18.17 7.33 -8.39
C THR A 45 17.87 6.07 -7.57
N GLU A 46 16.84 5.28 -7.92
CA GLU A 46 16.52 4.04 -7.21
C GLU A 46 17.63 2.98 -7.36
N THR A 47 18.55 2.97 -6.39
CA THR A 47 19.36 1.79 -6.10
C THR A 47 18.40 0.64 -5.82
N LYS A 48 18.45 -0.45 -6.60
CA LYS A 48 17.59 -1.64 -6.44
C LYS A 48 17.63 -2.10 -4.98
N LYS A 49 16.67 -1.66 -4.16
CA LYS A 49 16.55 -2.08 -2.78
C LYS A 49 16.06 -3.52 -2.79
N LYS A 50 16.71 -4.37 -1.99
CA LYS A 50 16.30 -5.76 -1.81
C LYS A 50 14.86 -5.78 -1.29
N VAL A 51 13.94 -6.34 -2.08
CA VAL A 51 12.53 -6.43 -1.69
C VAL A 51 12.43 -7.37 -0.49
N ASN A 52 11.91 -6.86 0.63
CA ASN A 52 11.58 -7.70 1.78
C ASN A 52 10.17 -8.30 1.55
N PRO A 53 10.03 -9.63 1.45
CA PRO A 53 8.75 -10.29 1.16
C PRO A 53 7.69 -10.09 2.26
N ASP A 54 8.11 -9.82 3.50
CA ASP A 54 7.21 -9.69 4.66
C ASP A 54 6.58 -8.31 4.77
N THR A 55 7.15 -7.33 4.06
CA THR A 55 6.64 -5.95 4.02
C THR A 55 6.09 -5.59 2.66
N ILE A 56 5.16 -4.64 2.65
CA ILE A 56 4.67 -4.00 1.44
C ILE A 56 4.88 -2.50 1.57
N SER A 57 5.46 -1.89 0.54
CA SER A 57 5.55 -0.43 0.40
C SER A 57 4.35 0.05 -0.41
N VAL A 58 3.72 1.11 0.05
CA VAL A 58 2.52 1.70 -0.54
C VAL A 58 2.62 3.22 -0.49
N TRP A 59 1.85 3.89 -1.34
CA TRP A 59 1.62 5.31 -1.24
C TRP A 59 0.47 5.58 -0.27
N ASP A 60 0.76 6.26 0.83
CA ASP A 60 -0.23 6.74 1.78
C ASP A 60 -0.82 8.04 1.22
N VAL A 61 -2.10 7.98 0.81
CA VAL A 61 -2.76 9.13 0.16
C VAL A 61 -3.11 10.22 1.17
N ASP A 62 -3.33 9.85 2.44
CA ASP A 62 -3.69 10.79 3.50
C ASP A 62 -2.47 11.65 3.87
N ASN A 63 -1.27 11.05 3.84
CA ASN A 63 -0.01 11.73 4.17
C ASN A 63 0.80 12.19 2.94
N GLY A 64 0.42 11.81 1.72
CA GLY A 64 1.17 12.12 0.49
C GLY A 64 2.59 11.58 0.51
N GLY A 65 2.79 10.32 0.91
CA GLY A 65 4.14 9.77 1.07
C GLY A 65 4.23 8.26 1.07
N TRP A 66 5.41 7.73 0.75
CA TRP A 66 5.69 6.30 0.85
C TRP A 66 5.68 5.83 2.32
N ARG A 67 4.99 4.72 2.56
CA ARG A 67 4.92 4.02 3.84
C ARG A 67 5.07 2.52 3.61
N SER A 68 5.56 1.80 4.61
CA SER A 68 5.60 0.34 4.58
C SER A 68 5.01 -0.25 5.84
N PHE A 69 4.32 -1.38 5.71
CA PHE A 69 3.81 -2.17 6.83
C PHE A 69 4.06 -3.65 6.58
N ARG A 70 4.01 -4.45 7.66
CA ARG A 70 4.20 -5.90 7.58
C ARG A 70 2.88 -6.60 7.27
N LEU A 71 2.93 -7.63 6.45
CA LEU A 71 1.75 -8.40 6.03
C LEU A 71 1.09 -9.17 7.19
N ASP A 72 1.90 -9.61 8.17
CA ASP A 72 1.46 -10.31 9.38
C ASP A 72 0.67 -9.38 10.32
N SER A 73 0.97 -8.09 10.32
CA SER A 73 0.32 -7.09 11.17
C SER A 73 -1.06 -6.64 10.70
N ILE A 74 -1.44 -7.01 9.46
CA ILE A 74 -2.72 -6.60 8.85
C ILE A 74 -3.87 -7.37 9.48
N LYS A 75 -4.78 -6.63 10.10
CA LYS A 75 -6.06 -7.14 10.63
C LYS A 75 -7.11 -7.21 9.53
N GLU A 76 -7.25 -6.14 8.75
CA GLU A 76 -8.27 -6.02 7.70
C GLU A 76 -7.73 -5.17 6.55
N PHE A 77 -8.19 -5.44 5.33
CA PHE A 77 -8.11 -4.50 4.23
C PHE A 77 -9.36 -4.57 3.37
N ARG A 78 -9.76 -3.44 2.79
CA ARG A 78 -10.91 -3.36 1.89
C ARG A 78 -10.76 -2.27 0.86
N ILE A 79 -11.36 -2.46 -0.31
CA ILE A 79 -11.45 -1.44 -1.35
C ILE A 79 -12.39 -0.34 -0.84
N VAL A 80 -11.93 0.90 -0.89
CA VAL A 80 -12.72 2.10 -0.56
C VAL A 80 -13.35 2.66 -1.82
N GLU A 81 -12.53 2.77 -2.87
CA GLU A 81 -12.93 3.36 -4.14
C GLU A 81 -12.12 2.71 -5.26
N GLY A 82 -12.79 2.38 -6.36
CA GLY A 82 -12.11 1.94 -7.57
C GLY A 82 -11.55 3.14 -8.31
N MET A 83 -10.25 3.14 -8.61
CA MET A 83 -9.69 4.17 -9.49
C MET A 83 -10.00 3.77 -10.93
N LYS A 84 -11.01 4.41 -11.52
CA LYS A 84 -11.23 4.34 -12.97
C LYS A 84 -10.16 5.19 -13.64
N GLU A 85 -9.42 4.60 -14.56
CA GLU A 85 -8.72 5.38 -15.58
C GLU A 85 -9.75 6.28 -16.25
N LEU A 86 -9.49 7.59 -16.21
CA LEU A 86 -10.23 8.58 -16.95
C LEU A 86 -9.78 8.42 -18.42
N ILE A 87 -10.41 7.51 -19.15
CA ILE A 87 -10.28 7.38 -20.61
C ILE A 87 -11.48 8.06 -21.26
#